data_AF-G9ZRM2-F1
#
_entry.id   AF-G9ZRM2-F1
#
_cell.length_a   1.000
_cell.length_b   1.000
_cell.length_c   1.000
_cell.angle_alpha   90.00
_cell.angle_beta   90.00
_cell.angle_gamma   90.00
#
_symmetry.space_group_name_H-M   'P 1'
#
loop_
_entity.id
_entity.type
_entity.pdbx_description
1 polymer ?
#
loop_
_entity_poly.entity_id
_entity_poly.type
_entity_poly.pdbx_seq_one_letter_code
_entity_poly.pdbx_strand_id
1 'polypeptide(L)'
;MKSQKAPIIAKIITGLILLYLGLPILATTLYSFSTSWVKTVLPEGMTFRWYAQLAANPDFSSALGRSLLLGGLTTFVGLACFLPIIFYANVYEPKIKSRLRFITVLPFTIPGIILVTGLIQVYQNIMIPKIITSSLH
;
A
#
# COMPACT_ATOMS: atom_id res chain seq x y z
N MET A 1 24.58 16.49 -36.74
CA MET A 1 25.29 15.54 -35.87
C MET A 1 24.56 15.41 -34.54
N LYS A 2 23.84 14.30 -34.30
CA LYS A 2 23.09 14.06 -33.04
C LYS A 2 24.08 13.95 -31.89
N SER A 3 24.01 14.88 -30.94
CA SER A 3 24.88 14.95 -29.76
C SER A 3 24.75 13.66 -28.92
N GLN A 4 25.73 12.77 -29.07
CA GLN A 4 25.82 11.47 -28.40
C GLN A 4 26.10 11.57 -26.88
N LYS A 5 26.30 12.80 -26.35
CA LYS A 5 26.57 13.07 -24.92
C LYS A 5 25.29 13.19 -24.08
N ALA A 6 24.17 13.60 -24.68
CA ALA A 6 22.86 13.67 -24.02
C ALA A 6 22.37 12.33 -23.41
N PRO A 7 22.52 11.15 -24.06
CA PRO A 7 22.10 9.88 -23.46
C PRO A 7 22.97 9.44 -22.29
N ILE A 8 24.23 9.87 -22.20
CA ILE A 8 25.14 9.48 -21.10
C ILE A 8 24.79 10.25 -19.84
N ILE A 9 24.54 11.55 -19.95
CA ILE A 9 24.14 12.40 -18.82
C ILE A 9 22.79 11.92 -18.26
N ALA A 10 21.82 11.62 -19.13
CA ALA A 10 20.54 11.07 -18.73
C ALA A 10 20.71 9.73 -17.96
N LYS A 11 21.55 8.81 -18.46
CA LYS A 11 21.84 7.54 -17.76
C LYS A 11 22.48 7.74 -16.39
N ILE A 12 23.41 8.68 -16.26
CA ILE A 12 24.06 9.00 -14.97
C ILE A 12 23.03 9.56 -13.98
N ILE A 13 22.20 10.51 -14.43
CA ILE A 13 21.16 11.10 -13.58
C ILE A 13 20.15 10.03 -13.15
N THR A 14 19.66 9.21 -14.07
CA THR A 14 18.76 8.09 -13.73
C THR A 14 19.43 7.12 -12.76
N GLY A 15 20.72 6.79 -12.96
CA GLY A 15 21.49 5.93 -12.07
C GLY A 15 21.62 6.51 -10.65
N LEU A 16 21.88 7.82 -10.52
CA LEU A 16 21.95 8.50 -9.23
C LEU A 16 20.60 8.54 -8.52
N ILE A 17 19.50 8.77 -9.26
CA ILE A 17 18.14 8.75 -8.70
C ILE A 17 17.79 7.34 -8.20
N LEU A 18 18.07 6.31 -9.01
CA LEU A 18 17.83 4.92 -8.61
C LEU A 18 18.68 4.52 -7.40
N LEU A 19 19.93 4.96 -7.35
CA LEU A 19 20.79 4.72 -6.19
C LEU A 19 20.22 5.41 -4.95
N TYR A 20 19.83 6.68 -5.05
CA TYR A 20 19.25 7.43 -3.93
C TYR A 20 17.95 6.82 -3.42
N LEU A 21 17.03 6.42 -4.31
CA LEU A 21 15.77 5.76 -3.96
C LEU A 21 15.98 4.32 -3.47
N GLY A 22 16.99 3.62 -4.00
CA GLY A 22 17.32 2.25 -3.62
C GLY A 22 18.04 2.16 -2.28
N LEU A 23 18.80 3.19 -1.89
CA LEU A 23 19.57 3.23 -0.65
C LEU A 23 18.73 2.93 0.60
N PRO A 24 17.55 3.56 0.84
CA PRO A 24 16.72 3.21 1.99
C PRO A 24 16.19 1.77 1.93
N ILE A 25 15.83 1.27 0.74
CA ILE A 25 15.38 -0.12 0.57
C ILE A 25 16.51 -1.10 0.91
N LEU A 26 17.72 -0.82 0.44
CA LEU A 26 18.91 -1.60 0.76
C LEU A 26 19.23 -1.55 2.26
N ALA A 27 19.16 -0.36 2.88
CA ALA A 27 19.38 -0.19 4.31
C ALA A 27 18.35 -0.98 5.14
N THR A 28 17.05 -0.88 4.83
CA THR A 28 15.99 -1.65 5.50
C THR A 28 16.16 -3.15 5.28
N THR A 29 16.57 -3.58 4.08
CA THR A 29 16.82 -5.00 3.77
C THR A 29 17.98 -5.52 4.61
N LEU A 30 19.12 -4.83 4.61
CA LEU A 30 20.29 -5.18 5.42
C LEU A 30 19.94 -5.18 6.92
N TYR A 31 19.08 -4.26 7.37
CA TYR A 31 18.60 -4.20 8.74
C TYR A 31 17.76 -5.42 9.11
N SER A 32 16.88 -5.87 8.22
CA SER A 32 16.06 -7.07 8.42
C SER A 32 16.90 -8.34 8.66
N PHE A 33 18.11 -8.40 8.10
CA PHE A 33 19.06 -9.50 8.32
C PHE A 33 20.07 -9.23 9.45
N SER A 34 20.13 -8.04 10.04
CA SER A 34 21.13 -7.72 11.06
C SER A 34 20.78 -8.27 12.44
N THR A 35 21.78 -8.78 13.18
CA THR A 35 21.61 -9.20 14.58
C THR A 35 21.34 -8.02 15.51
N SER A 36 22.06 -6.91 15.31
CA SER A 36 21.97 -5.64 16.04
C SER A 36 22.60 -4.56 15.16
N TRP A 37 21.85 -3.50 14.87
CA TRP A 37 22.33 -2.37 14.06
C TRP A 37 21.80 -1.05 14.65
N VAL A 38 22.25 -0.76 15.86
CA VAL A 38 21.83 0.45 16.60
C VAL A 38 23.00 1.42 16.84
N LYS A 39 24.24 0.92 16.89
CA LYS A 39 25.43 1.72 17.26
C LYS A 39 26.55 1.76 16.22
N THR A 40 26.43 1.04 15.10
CA THR A 40 27.49 0.88 14.10
C THR A 40 27.03 1.27 12.68
N VAL A 41 27.96 1.67 11.82
CA VAL A 41 27.67 2.00 10.40
C VAL A 41 27.38 0.73 9.58
N LEU A 42 27.87 -0.45 10.04
CA LEU A 42 27.62 -1.77 9.44
C LEU A 42 26.98 -2.74 10.45
N PRO A 43 26.15 -3.71 10.00
CA PRO A 43 25.62 -4.79 10.84
C PRO A 43 26.73 -5.52 11.61
N GLU A 44 26.55 -5.77 12.90
CA GLU A 44 27.52 -6.55 13.70
C GLU A 44 27.56 -8.03 13.27
N GLY A 45 26.49 -8.53 12.66
CA GLY A 45 26.40 -9.86 12.06
C GLY A 45 25.11 -10.02 11.25
N MET A 46 25.05 -11.04 10.40
CA MET A 46 23.85 -11.42 9.66
C MET A 46 23.17 -12.63 10.31
N THR A 47 21.86 -12.56 10.51
CA THR A 47 21.05 -13.62 11.13
C THR A 47 19.69 -13.77 10.46
N PHE A 48 19.19 -15.01 10.40
CA PHE A 48 17.81 -15.33 10.01
C PHE A 48 16.87 -15.49 11.21
N ARG A 49 17.35 -15.24 12.43
CA ARG A 49 16.60 -15.46 13.68
C ARG A 49 15.28 -14.70 13.71
N TRP A 50 15.24 -13.46 13.20
CA TRP A 50 14.04 -12.63 13.20
C TRP A 50 12.94 -13.22 12.33
N TYR A 51 13.27 -13.74 11.15
CA TYR A 51 12.30 -14.43 10.28
C TYR A 51 11.77 -15.71 10.93
N ALA A 52 12.64 -16.49 11.60
CA ALA A 52 12.23 -17.69 12.32
C ALA A 52 11.29 -17.37 13.50
N GLN A 53 11.61 -16.34 14.30
CA GLN A 53 10.72 -15.87 15.38
C GLN A 53 9.39 -15.32 14.86
N LEU A 54 9.42 -14.61 13.73
CA LEU A 54 8.23 -14.05 13.11
C LEU A 54 7.29 -15.14 12.58
N ALA A 55 7.86 -16.17 11.96
CA ALA A 55 7.09 -17.33 11.48
C ALA A 55 6.57 -18.21 12.63
N ALA A 56 7.30 -18.31 13.74
CA ALA A 56 6.87 -19.04 14.93
C ALA A 56 5.76 -18.31 15.72
N ASN A 57 5.50 -17.04 15.43
CA ASN A 57 4.48 -16.26 16.12
C ASN A 57 3.08 -16.51 15.50
N PRO A 58 2.14 -17.15 16.22
CA PRO A 58 0.80 -17.42 15.70
C PRO A 58 -0.01 -16.14 15.45
N ASP A 59 0.20 -15.08 16.23
CA ASP A 59 -0.48 -13.79 16.03
C ASP A 59 -0.03 -13.13 14.74
N PHE A 60 1.27 -13.22 14.40
CA PHE A 60 1.79 -12.68 13.15
C PHE A 60 1.22 -13.43 11.94
N SER A 61 1.25 -14.76 11.96
CA SER A 61 0.74 -15.57 10.84
C SER A 61 -0.77 -15.35 10.62
N SER A 62 -1.55 -15.25 11.70
CA SER A 62 -2.98 -14.98 11.63
C SER A 62 -3.27 -13.55 11.15
N ALA A 63 -2.52 -12.55 11.61
CA ALA A 63 -2.63 -11.18 11.13
C ALA A 63 -2.28 -11.07 9.64
N LEU A 64 -1.19 -11.72 9.20
CA LEU A 64 -0.77 -11.77 7.80
C LEU A 64 -1.87 -12.38 6.91
N GLY A 65 -2.44 -13.51 7.35
CA GLY A 65 -3.55 -14.16 6.64
C GLY A 65 -4.79 -13.27 6.55
N ARG A 66 -5.16 -12.59 7.63
CA ARG A 66 -6.29 -11.65 7.65
C ARG A 66 -6.06 -10.47 6.70
N SER A 67 -4.88 -9.87 6.71
CA SER A 67 -4.54 -8.75 5.82
C SER A 67 -4.53 -9.16 4.35
N LEU A 68 -3.96 -10.32 4.02
CA LEU A 68 -3.97 -10.87 2.66
C LEU A 68 -5.39 -11.17 2.18
N LEU A 69 -6.20 -11.84 3.01
CA LEU A 69 -7.58 -12.18 2.68
C LEU A 69 -8.41 -10.91 2.49
N LEU A 70 -8.36 -9.99 3.45
CA LEU A 70 -9.17 -8.77 3.39
C LEU A 70 -8.72 -7.87 2.23
N GLY A 71 -7.42 -7.72 2.02
CA GLY A 71 -6.86 -6.96 0.91
C GLY A 71 -7.24 -7.57 -0.44
N GLY A 72 -7.04 -8.87 -0.61
CA GLY A 72 -7.41 -9.60 -1.83
C GLY A 72 -8.90 -9.52 -2.13
N LEU A 73 -9.76 -9.73 -1.13
CA LEU A 73 -11.20 -9.65 -1.28
C LEU A 73 -11.66 -8.22 -1.63
N THR A 74 -11.08 -7.21 -0.99
CA THR A 74 -11.35 -5.80 -1.29
C THR A 74 -10.94 -5.44 -2.72
N THR A 75 -9.76 -5.88 -3.17
CA THR A 75 -9.30 -5.67 -4.55
C THR A 75 -10.17 -6.40 -5.56
N PHE A 76 -10.57 -7.65 -5.28
CA PHE A 76 -11.42 -8.43 -6.16
C PHE A 76 -12.81 -7.80 -6.31
N VAL A 77 -13.46 -7.44 -5.20
CA VAL A 77 -14.76 -6.75 -5.21
C VAL A 77 -14.64 -5.40 -5.92
N GLY A 78 -13.58 -4.64 -5.64
CA GLY A 78 -13.29 -3.39 -6.33
C GLY A 78 -13.19 -3.56 -7.85
N LEU A 79 -12.41 -4.54 -8.32
CA LEU A 79 -12.31 -4.86 -9.75
C LEU A 79 -13.66 -5.27 -10.33
N ALA A 80 -14.38 -6.18 -9.68
CA ALA A 80 -15.67 -6.65 -10.14
C ALA A 80 -16.70 -5.52 -10.29
N CYS A 81 -16.66 -4.50 -9.41
CA CYS A 81 -17.53 -3.33 -9.48
C CYS A 81 -17.03 -2.29 -10.51
N PHE A 82 -15.76 -1.90 -10.46
CA PHE A 82 -15.24 -0.80 -11.28
C PHE A 82 -15.01 -1.20 -12.73
N LEU A 83 -14.60 -2.44 -13.03
CA LEU A 83 -14.37 -2.90 -14.41
C LEU A 83 -15.59 -2.71 -15.32
N PRO A 84 -16.81 -3.19 -14.99
CA PRO A 84 -17.97 -3.01 -15.85
C PRO A 84 -18.36 -1.53 -16.00
N ILE A 85 -18.24 -0.73 -14.95
CA ILE A 85 -18.54 0.72 -14.98
C ILE A 85 -17.59 1.43 -15.95
N ILE A 86 -16.28 1.16 -15.84
CA ILE A 86 -15.26 1.77 -16.69
C ILE A 86 -15.38 1.28 -18.14
N PHE A 87 -15.65 -0.01 -18.33
CA PHE A 87 -15.89 -0.57 -19.66
C PHE A 87 -17.09 0.11 -20.33
N TYR A 88 -18.22 0.21 -19.63
CA TYR A 88 -19.41 0.86 -20.14
C TYR A 88 -19.17 2.34 -20.49
N ALA A 89 -18.52 3.08 -19.58
CA ALA A 89 -18.23 4.50 -19.77
C ALA A 89 -17.24 4.79 -20.91
N ASN A 90 -16.36 3.84 -21.28
CA ASN A 90 -15.46 4.03 -22.42
C ASN A 90 -16.08 3.58 -23.76
N VAL A 91 -16.93 2.55 -23.76
CA VAL A 91 -17.48 1.97 -25.00
C VAL A 91 -18.79 2.63 -25.44
N TYR A 92 -19.72 2.88 -24.52
CA TYR A 92 -21.07 3.34 -24.89
C TYR A 92 -21.26 4.84 -24.70
N GLU A 93 -20.82 5.38 -23.55
CA GLU A 93 -21.21 6.72 -23.10
C GLU A 93 -20.00 7.52 -22.56
N PRO A 94 -19.08 8.01 -23.43
CA PRO A 94 -17.89 8.74 -23.01
C PRO A 94 -18.20 10.05 -22.28
N LYS A 95 -19.44 10.57 -22.37
CA LYS A 95 -19.88 11.75 -21.60
C LYS A 95 -19.96 11.47 -20.10
N ILE A 96 -20.26 10.24 -19.68
CA ILE A 96 -20.32 9.84 -18.26
C ILE A 96 -18.92 9.81 -17.63
N LYS A 97 -17.87 9.60 -18.43
CA LYS A 97 -16.47 9.61 -18.00
C LYS A 97 -16.08 10.89 -17.25
N SER A 98 -16.59 12.04 -17.69
CA SER A 98 -16.31 13.34 -17.03
C SER A 98 -16.89 13.39 -15.62
N ARG A 99 -18.11 12.87 -15.42
CA ARG A 99 -18.77 12.81 -14.10
C ARG A 99 -18.08 11.81 -13.17
N LEU A 100 -17.73 10.63 -13.68
CA LEU A 100 -16.98 9.62 -12.94
C LEU A 100 -15.64 10.18 -12.45
N ARG A 101 -14.90 10.89 -13.31
CA ARG A 101 -13.63 11.53 -12.94
C ARG A 101 -13.78 12.50 -11.78
N PHE A 102 -14.85 13.30 -11.74
CA PHE A 102 -15.10 14.22 -10.64
C PHE A 102 -15.33 13.46 -9.31
N ILE A 103 -16.19 12.44 -9.33
CA ILE A 103 -16.50 11.63 -8.14
C ILE A 103 -15.25 10.92 -7.61
N THR A 104 -14.40 10.37 -8.49
CA THR A 104 -13.18 9.66 -8.09
C THR A 104 -12.15 10.59 -7.44
N VAL A 105 -12.06 11.85 -7.85
CA VAL A 105 -11.09 12.82 -7.30
C VAL A 105 -11.56 13.41 -5.96
N LEU A 106 -12.86 13.45 -5.72
CA LEU A 106 -13.47 13.98 -4.51
C LEU A 106 -12.87 13.42 -3.21
N PRO A 107 -12.75 12.09 -2.99
CA PRO A 107 -12.16 11.56 -1.77
C PRO A 107 -10.68 11.91 -1.60
N PHE A 108 -9.93 12.18 -2.68
CA PHE A 108 -8.53 12.62 -2.58
C PHE A 108 -8.39 14.09 -2.19
N THR A 109 -9.43 14.88 -2.46
CA THR A 109 -9.46 16.30 -2.09
C THR A 109 -9.79 16.48 -0.61
N ILE A 110 -10.54 15.53 -0.02
CA ILE A 110 -10.84 15.55 1.40
C ILE A 110 -9.58 15.11 2.17
N PRO A 111 -9.11 15.90 3.15
CA PRO A 111 -7.99 15.51 4.02
C PRO A 111 -8.25 14.17 4.72
N GLY A 112 -7.24 13.31 4.75
CA GLY A 112 -7.36 11.95 5.29
C GLY A 112 -7.90 11.90 6.73
N ILE A 113 -7.56 12.89 7.57
CA ILE A 113 -8.04 12.95 8.96
C ILE A 113 -9.57 13.08 9.06
N ILE A 114 -10.19 13.84 8.15
CA ILE A 114 -11.66 14.07 8.14
C ILE A 114 -12.37 12.80 7.65
N LEU A 115 -11.81 12.10 6.66
CA LEU A 115 -12.35 10.83 6.21
C LEU A 115 -12.31 9.79 7.33
N VAL A 116 -11.21 9.70 8.09
CA VAL A 116 -11.08 8.74 9.20
C VAL A 116 -12.11 9.02 10.29
N THR A 117 -12.25 10.27 10.73
CA THR A 117 -13.24 10.61 11.77
C THR A 117 -14.68 10.39 11.30
N GLY A 118 -14.98 10.73 10.04
CA GLY A 118 -16.28 10.45 9.43
C GLY A 118 -16.59 8.96 9.34
N LEU A 119 -15.63 8.14 8.90
CA LEU A 119 -15.79 6.69 8.85
C LEU A 119 -16.04 6.09 10.23
N ILE A 120 -15.27 6.50 11.25
CA ILE A 120 -15.48 6.02 12.63
C ILE A 120 -16.90 6.32 13.11
N GLN A 121 -17.38 7.56 12.88
CA GLN A 121 -18.76 7.94 13.25
C GLN A 121 -19.81 7.10 12.51
N VAL A 122 -19.61 6.83 11.22
CA VAL A 122 -20.51 5.99 10.43
C VAL A 122 -20.51 4.56 10.96
N TYR A 123 -19.33 3.95 11.16
CA TYR A 123 -19.22 2.59 11.69
C TYR A 123 -19.81 2.43 13.10
N GLN A 124 -19.69 3.44 13.96
CA GLN A 124 -20.31 3.43 15.30
C GLN A 124 -21.84 3.49 15.25
N ASN A 125 -22.41 4.13 14.22
CA ASN A 125 -23.84 4.28 14.03
C ASN A 125 -24.48 3.11 13.25
N ILE A 126 -23.70 2.34 12.49
CA ILE A 126 -24.20 1.14 11.80
C ILE A 126 -24.52 0.07 12.86
N MET A 127 -25.70 -0.55 12.74
CA MET A 127 -26.21 -1.55 13.69
C MET A 127 -25.43 -2.87 13.66
N ILE A 128 -24.79 -3.18 12.53
CA ILE A 128 -24.05 -4.43 12.26
C ILE A 128 -22.91 -4.64 13.27
N PRO A 129 -21.99 -3.69 13.51
CA PRO A 129 -20.97 -3.86 14.54
C PRO A 129 -21.56 -3.98 15.95
N LYS A 130 -22.69 -3.32 16.26
CA LYS A 130 -23.34 -3.44 17.57
C LYS A 130 -23.91 -4.83 17.84
N ILE A 131 -24.49 -5.52 16.85
CA ILE A 131 -25.04 -6.88 17.02
C ILE A 131 -23.92 -7.91 17.25
N ILE A 132 -22.78 -7.75 16.56
CA ILE A 132 -21.63 -8.65 16.70
C ILE A 132 -20.94 -8.45 18.06
N THR A 133 -20.90 -7.22 18.58
CA THR A 133 -20.30 -6.94 19.90
C THR A 133 -21.27 -7.13 21.07
N SER A 134 -22.58 -6.98 20.89
CA SER A 134 -23.58 -7.21 21.94
C SER A 134 -23.93 -8.67 22.18
N SER A 135 -23.59 -9.57 21.23
CA SER A 135 -23.78 -11.02 21.36
C SER A 135 -22.59 -11.74 22.02
N LEU A 136 -21.55 -10.99 22.41
CA LEU A 136 -20.33 -11.49 23.07
C LEU A 136 -20.29 -11.17 24.58
N HIS A 137 -21.45 -10.86 25.17
CA HIS A 137 -21.66 -10.61 26.60
C HIS A 137 -22.76 -11.53 27.13
#